data_AF-A0A242DGF8-F1
#
_entry.id   AF-A0A242DGF8-F1
#
_cell.length_a   1.000
_cell.length_b   1.000
_cell.length_c   1.000
_cell.angle_alpha   90.00
_cell.angle_beta   90.00
_cell.angle_gamma   90.00
#
_symmetry.space_group_name_H-M   'P 1'
#
loop_
_entity.id
_entity.type
_entity.pdbx_description
1 polymer ?
#
loop_
_entity_poly.entity_id
_entity_poly.type
_entity_poly.pdbx_seq_one_letter_code
_entity_poly.pdbx_strand_id
1 'polypeptide(L)' 'MKKLVAIFKTSGGRSQTWSYQNPAQDRSSDEIRGILERLTLLTIFEKDGEKLFDHVVSAKYVETVETIIF' A
#
# COMPACT_ATOMS: atom_id res chain seq x y z
N MET A 1 4.68 -2.75 16.19
CA MET A 1 5.00 -1.71 15.16
C MET A 1 3.77 -1.46 14.29
N LYS A 2 3.46 -0.19 13.95
CA LYS A 2 2.32 0.17 13.10
C LYS A 2 2.77 0.29 11.64
N LYS A 3 2.02 -0.30 10.71
CA LYS A 3 2.26 -0.20 9.27
C LYS A 3 0.98 0.14 8.52
N LEU A 4 1.11 0.91 7.46
CA LEU A 4 0.08 1.06 6.44
C LEU A 4 0.26 -0.06 5.43
N VAL A 5 -0.80 -0.83 5.17
CA VAL A 5 -0.82 -1.89 4.15
C VAL A 5 -1.87 -1.52 3.12
N ALA A 6 -1.46 -1.41 1.86
CA ALA A 6 -2.34 -1.14 0.73
C ALA A 6 -2.30 -2.30 -0.26
N ILE A 7 -3.46 -2.58 -0.85
CA ILE A 7 -3.63 -3.55 -1.94
C ILE A 7 -3.91 -2.76 -3.21
N PHE A 8 -3.12 -3.02 -4.24
CA PHE A 8 -3.30 -2.50 -5.59
C PHE A 8 -3.65 -3.64 -6.55
N LYS A 9 -4.22 -3.30 -7.70
CA LYS A 9 -4.20 -4.16 -8.88
C LYS A 9 -3.01 -3.81 -9.76
N THR A 10 -2.38 -4.83 -10.35
CA THR A 10 -1.48 -4.64 -11.49
C THR A 10 -2.32 -4.41 -12.74
N SER A 11 -1.71 -3.89 -13.81
CA SER A 11 -2.41 -3.76 -15.11
C SER A 11 -2.86 -5.11 -15.69
N GLY A 12 -2.23 -6.22 -15.27
CA GLY A 12 -2.65 -7.59 -15.57
C GLY A 12 -3.75 -8.15 -14.65
N GLY A 13 -4.30 -7.34 -13.74
CA GLY A 13 -5.42 -7.72 -12.85
C GLY A 13 -5.03 -8.53 -11.61
N ARG A 14 -3.75 -8.84 -11.42
CA ARG A 14 -3.23 -9.48 -10.20
C ARG A 14 -3.23 -8.49 -9.04
N SER A 15 -3.26 -8.99 -7.80
CA SER A 15 -3.16 -8.13 -6.63
C SER A 15 -1.70 -7.93 -6.23
N GLN A 16 -1.30 -6.68 -6.00
CA GLN A 16 0.01 -6.27 -5.50
C GLN A 16 -0.16 -5.69 -4.10
N THR A 17 0.60 -6.23 -3.12
CA THR A 17 0.61 -5.68 -1.75
C THR A 17 1.77 -4.71 -1.61
N TRP A 18 1.50 -3.53 -1.06
CA TRP A 18 2.50 -2.55 -0.69
C TRP A 18 2.35 -2.20 0.78
N SER A 19 3.46 -1.98 1.49
CA SER A 19 3.42 -1.59 2.90
C SER A 19 4.43 -0.52 3.23
N TYR A 20 4.05 0.37 4.14
CA TYR A 20 4.89 1.43 4.67
C TYR A 20 4.92 1.37 6.19
N GLN A 21 6.13 1.29 6.75
CA GLN A 21 6.37 1.20 8.18
C GLN A 21 6.29 2.58 8.83
N ASN A 22 5.79 2.62 10.06
CA ASN A 22 5.70 3.84 10.87
C ASN A 22 5.04 5.02 10.13
N PRO A 23 3.82 4.84 9.58
CA PRO A 23 3.12 5.93 8.92
C PRO A 23 2.81 7.06 9.92
N ALA A 24 2.79 8.29 9.41
CA ALA A 24 2.24 9.43 10.15
C ALA A 24 0.80 9.12 10.56
N GLN A 25 0.44 9.44 11.81
CA GLN A 25 -0.84 9.07 12.42
C GLN A 25 -1.91 10.18 12.36
N ASP A 26 -1.54 11.35 11.87
CA ASP A 26 -2.34 12.57 11.83
C ASP A 26 -3.09 12.76 10.51
N ARG A 27 -3.02 11.79 9.58
CA ARG A 27 -3.66 11.88 8.27
C ARG A 27 -5.01 11.19 8.23
N SER A 28 -5.95 11.84 7.57
CA SER A 28 -7.29 11.31 7.30
C SER A 28 -7.26 10.16 6.27
N SER A 29 -8.32 9.36 6.23
CA SER A 29 -8.46 8.29 5.24
C SER A 29 -8.45 8.80 3.79
N ASP A 30 -9.00 9.98 3.55
CA ASP A 30 -9.07 10.58 2.21
C ASP A 30 -7.70 11.07 1.74
N GLU A 31 -6.91 11.67 2.64
CA GLU A 31 -5.52 12.03 2.33
C GLU A 31 -4.67 10.80 2.03
N ILE A 32 -4.82 9.72 2.81
CA ILE A 32 -4.13 8.46 2.56
C ILE A 32 -4.53 7.88 1.21
N ARG A 33 -5.83 7.83 0.89
CA ARG A 33 -6.30 7.40 -0.43
C ARG A 33 -5.71 8.24 -1.54
N GLY A 34 -5.74 9.57 -1.42
CA GLY A 34 -5.18 10.48 -2.42
C GLY A 34 -3.68 10.29 -2.65
N ILE A 35 -2.91 9.98 -1.60
CA ILE A 35 -1.47 9.64 -1.73
C ILE A 35 -1.28 8.31 -2.46
N LEU A 36 -2.07 7.29 -2.14
CA LEU A 36 -1.99 5.98 -2.80
C LEU A 36 -2.39 6.09 -4.28
N GLU A 37 -3.39 6.91 -4.62
CA GLU A 37 -3.76 7.20 -6.01
C GLU A 37 -2.64 7.91 -6.78
N ARG A 38 -1.81 8.75 -6.13
CA ARG A 38 -0.64 9.33 -6.82
C ARG A 38 0.38 8.26 -7.24
N LEU A 39 0.49 7.15 -6.51
CA LEU A 39 1.35 6.03 -6.92
C LEU A 39 0.84 5.39 -8.22
N THR A 40 -0.47 5.45 -8.48
CA THR A 40 -1.05 4.91 -9.73
C THR A 40 -0.76 5.78 -10.94
N LEU A 41 -0.30 7.02 -10.77
CA LEU A 41 0.11 7.88 -11.88
C LEU A 41 1.54 7.59 -12.35
N LEU A 42 2.32 6.83 -11.57
CA LEU A 42 3.71 6.54 -11.86
C LEU A 42 3.83 5.31 -12.76
N THR A 43 4.65 5.42 -13.81
CA THR A 43 4.97 4.32 -14.75
C THR A 43 6.33 3.69 -14.49
N ILE A 44 7.04 4.12 -13.45
CA ILE A 44 8.37 3.62 -13.11
C ILE A 44 8.35 2.26 -12.41
N PHE A 45 7.17 1.81 -11.99
CA PHE A 45 6.98 0.57 -11.25
C PHE A 45 6.37 -0.50 -12.16
N GLU A 46 7.23 -1.11 -12.97
CA GLU A 46 6.85 -2.16 -13.90
C GLU A 46 7.61 -3.45 -13.62
N LYS A 47 6.95 -4.59 -13.86
CA LYS A 47 7.56 -5.91 -13.83
C LYS A 47 6.92 -6.77 -14.91
N ASP A 48 7.75 -7.40 -15.74
CA ASP A 48 7.30 -8.25 -16.84
C ASP A 48 6.34 -7.53 -17.81
N GLY A 49 6.53 -6.21 -18.01
CA GLY A 49 5.67 -5.37 -18.84
C GLY A 49 4.32 -5.00 -18.21
N GLU A 50 4.06 -5.38 -16.97
CA GLU A 50 2.88 -4.98 -16.21
C GLU A 50 3.21 -3.86 -15.22
N LYS A 51 2.34 -2.85 -15.16
CA LYS A 51 2.38 -1.84 -14.12
C LYS A 51 1.96 -2.45 -12.79
N LEU A 52 2.78 -2.30 -11.76
CA LEU A 52 2.56 -2.91 -10.45
C LEU A 52 1.49 -2.19 -9.62
N PHE A 53 1.30 -0.89 -9.85
CA PHE A 53 0.38 -0.03 -9.11
C PHE A 53 -0.61 0.61 -10.09
N ASP A 54 -1.57 -0.14 -10.61
CA ASP A 54 -2.52 0.38 -11.59
C ASP A 54 -3.77 0.99 -10.95
N HIS A 55 -4.35 0.33 -9.95
CA HIS A 55 -5.54 0.81 -9.23
C HIS A 55 -5.48 0.47 -7.74
N VAL A 56 -5.87 1.40 -6.87
CA VAL A 56 -5.98 1.17 -5.42
C VAL A 56 -7.25 0.37 -5.10
N VAL A 57 -7.10 -0.78 -4.44
CA VAL A 57 -8.24 -1.62 -4.03
C VAL A 57 -8.65 -1.30 -2.60
N SER A 58 -7.70 -1.27 -1.67
CA SER A 58 -7.96 -1.04 -0.24
C SER A 58 -6.69 -0.66 0.50
N ALA A 59 -6.85 -0.09 1.69
CA ALA A 59 -5.76 0.12 2.62
C ALA A 59 -6.23 -0.06 4.07
N LYS A 60 -5.31 -0.48 4.94
CA LYS A 60 -5.55 -0.62 6.38
C LYS A 60 -4.28 -0.33 7.18
N TYR A 61 -4.47 0.16 8.39
CA TYR A 61 -3.41 0.15 9.40
C TYR A 61 -3.34 -1.23 10.05
N VAL A 62 -2.13 -1.74 10.25
CA VAL A 62 -1.86 -2.99 10.96
C VAL A 62 -0.91 -2.69 12.10
N GLU A 63 -1.29 -3.07 13.31
CA GLU A 63 -0.44 -3.02 14.49
C GLU A 63 0.01 -4.43 14.84
N THR A 64 1.32 -4.67 14.80
CA THR A 64 1.90 -5.93 15.26
C THR A 64 2.23 -5.81 16.74
N VAL A 65 1.67 -6.72 17.55
CA VAL A 65 2.04 -6.96 18.94
C VAL A 65 2.97 -8.18 18.95
N GLU A 66 4.20 -7.99 19.40
CA GLU A 66 5.19 -9.06 19.53
C GLU A 66 5.19 -9.54 20.99
N THR A 67 5.03 -10.83 21.21
CA THR A 67 5.16 -11.47 22.52
C THR A 67 6.29 -12.46 22.44
N ILE A 68 7.39 -12.16 23.14
CA ILE A 68 8.53 -13.06 23.24
C ILE A 68 8.11 -14.21 24.16
N ILE A 69 8.15 -15.43 23.63
CA ILE A 69 7.74 -16.64 24.35
C ILE A 69 8.92 -17.27 25.11
N PHE A 70 10.15 -16.99 24.68
CA PHE A 70 11.42 -17.38 25.31
C PHE A 70 12.50 -16.35 24.98
#